data_AF-A0A4S3FHX0-F1
#
_entry.id   AF-A0A4S3FHX0-F1
#
_cell.length_a   1.000
_cell.length_b   1.000
_cell.length_c   1.000
_cell.angle_alpha   90.00
_cell.angle_beta   90.00
_cell.angle_gamma   90.00
#
_symmetry.space_group_name_H-M   'P 1'
#
loop_
_entity.id
_entity.type
_entity.pdbx_description
1 polymer ?
#
loop_
_entity_poly.entity_id
_entity_poly.type
_entity_poly.pdbx_seq_one_letter_code
_entity_poly.pdbx_strand_id
1 'polypeptide(L)'
;MRTFIILSAALLLGACTTPQERAARKQAEMTEMIAVYGPACERLGFAVQSDPWRNCIINLSTKDDVQRYGSYPAYGPGWGGRYWGGGFWGRGW
;
A
#
# COMPACT_ATOMS: atom_id res chain seq x y z
N MET A 1 38.02 12.29 -12.51
CA MET A 1 37.94 11.92 -11.07
C MET A 1 37.00 12.84 -10.28
N ARG A 2 37.06 14.17 -10.41
CA ARG A 2 36.14 15.12 -9.74
C ARG A 2 34.65 14.93 -10.06
N THR A 3 34.31 14.62 -11.31
CA THR A 3 32.93 14.44 -11.76
C THR A 3 32.24 13.22 -11.13
N PHE A 4 32.99 12.14 -10.89
CA PHE A 4 32.47 10.93 -10.23
C PHE A 4 32.14 11.16 -8.76
N ILE A 5 32.87 12.04 -8.06
CA ILE A 5 32.62 12.40 -6.66
C ILE A 5 31.34 13.24 -6.52
N ILE A 6 31.04 14.09 -7.49
CA ILE A 6 29.83 14.93 -7.47
C ILE A 6 28.58 14.08 -7.72
N LEU A 7 28.66 13.11 -8.63
CA LEU A 7 27.57 12.17 -8.91
C LEU A 7 27.29 11.23 -7.73
N SER A 8 28.32 10.73 -7.04
CA SER A 8 28.13 9.88 -5.86
C SER A 8 27.59 10.67 -4.65
N ALA A 9 27.99 11.93 -4.47
CA ALA A 9 27.43 12.80 -3.44
C ALA A 9 25.94 13.11 -3.66
N ALA A 10 25.49 13.28 -4.91
CA ALA A 10 24.09 13.51 -5.24
C ALA A 10 23.20 12.28 -4.96
N LEU A 11 23.71 11.07 -5.17
CA LEU A 11 23.00 9.83 -4.82
C LEU A 11 22.85 9.62 -3.31
N LEU A 12 23.83 10.06 -2.51
CA LEU A 12 23.77 9.99 -1.05
C LEU A 12 22.74 10.98 -0.46
N LEU A 13 22.48 12.10 -1.13
CA LEU A 13 21.44 13.07 -0.75
C LEU A 13 20.02 12.57 -1.09
N GLY A 14 19.86 11.72 -2.11
CA GLY A 14 18.59 11.10 -2.48
C GLY A 14 18.10 9.99 -1.55
N ALA A 15 18.98 9.47 -0.67
CA ALA A 15 18.61 8.47 0.35
C ALA A 15 17.80 9.08 1.52
N CYS A 16 17.72 10.41 1.62
CA CYS A 16 16.89 11.13 2.57
C CYS A 16 15.50 11.43 2.00
N THR A 17 14.71 10.40 1.65
CA THR A 17 13.25 10.61 1.68
C THR A 17 12.91 10.88 3.14
N THR A 18 12.63 12.13 3.48
CA THR A 18 12.50 12.53 4.88
C THR A 18 11.35 11.74 5.54
N PRO A 19 11.49 11.32 6.81
CA PRO A 19 10.41 10.62 7.52
C PRO A 19 9.13 11.47 7.55
N GLN A 20 9.27 12.79 7.53
CA GLN A 20 8.18 13.75 7.44
C GLN A 20 7.37 13.61 6.14
N GLU A 21 8.02 13.49 4.98
CA GLU A 21 7.33 13.31 3.70
C GLU A 21 6.59 11.99 3.62
N ARG A 22 7.18 10.91 4.16
CA ARG A 22 6.51 9.60 4.21
C ARG A 22 5.26 9.65 5.11
N ALA A 23 5.36 10.29 6.27
CA ALA A 23 4.22 10.46 7.17
C ALA A 23 3.10 11.28 6.52
N ALA A 24 3.43 12.39 5.84
CA ALA A 24 2.45 13.22 5.14
C ALA A 24 1.72 12.43 4.03
N ARG A 25 2.45 11.61 3.25
CA ARG A 25 1.82 10.75 2.23
C ARG A 25 0.86 9.74 2.85
N LYS A 26 1.26 9.07 3.94
CA LYS A 26 0.38 8.09 4.63
C LYS A 26 -0.84 8.72 5.28
N GLN A 27 -0.74 9.96 5.76
CA GLN A 27 -1.90 10.70 6.27
C GLN A 27 -2.90 11.04 5.15
N ALA A 28 -2.41 11.42 3.97
CA ALA A 28 -3.27 11.67 2.82
C ALA A 28 -3.99 10.38 2.37
N GLU A 29 -3.27 9.25 2.27
CA GLU A 29 -3.86 7.94 1.96
C GLU A 29 -4.97 7.55 2.96
N MET A 30 -4.74 7.75 4.27
CA MET A 30 -5.77 7.49 5.29
C MET A 30 -7.01 8.37 5.12
N THR A 31 -6.82 9.64 4.78
CA THR A 31 -7.93 10.58 4.57
C THR A 31 -8.81 10.16 3.41
N GLU A 32 -8.20 9.66 2.33
CA GLU A 32 -8.90 9.10 1.18
C GLU A 32 -9.68 7.83 1.55
N MET A 33 -9.05 6.88 2.26
CA MET A 33 -9.72 5.66 2.71
C MET A 33 -10.93 5.94 3.61
N ILE A 34 -10.83 6.93 4.51
CA ILE A 34 -11.96 7.36 5.36
C ILE A 34 -13.09 7.92 4.50
N ALA A 35 -12.79 8.75 3.50
CA ALA A 35 -13.80 9.32 2.62
C ALA A 35 -14.53 8.26 1.78
N VAL A 36 -13.80 7.23 1.31
CA VAL A 36 -14.36 6.17 0.46
C VAL A 36 -15.11 5.11 1.27
N TYR A 37 -14.51 4.59 2.35
CA TYR A 37 -15.03 3.44 3.08
C TYR A 37 -15.75 3.79 4.39
N GLY A 38 -15.49 4.97 4.96
CA GLY A 38 -16.10 5.44 6.22
C GLY A 38 -17.63 5.40 6.22
N PRO A 39 -18.32 5.93 5.18
CA PRO A 39 -19.78 5.88 5.10
C PRO A 39 -20.36 4.46 5.05
N ALA A 40 -19.63 3.49 4.48
CA ALA A 40 -20.05 2.10 4.47
C ALA A 40 -19.95 1.50 5.89
N CYS A 41 -18.87 1.79 6.61
CA CYS A 41 -18.69 1.34 7.99
C CYS A 41 -19.70 1.99 8.96
N GLU A 42 -20.08 3.24 8.74
CA GLU A 42 -21.16 3.89 9.49
C GLU A 42 -22.51 3.20 9.27
N ARG A 43 -22.83 2.84 8.01
CA ARG A 43 -24.06 2.08 7.69
C ARG A 43 -24.06 0.67 8.28
N LEU A 44 -22.89 0.08 8.51
CA LEU A 44 -22.74 -1.19 9.22
C LEU A 44 -22.90 -1.04 10.74
N GLY A 45 -23.09 0.18 11.25
CA GLY A 45 -23.36 0.45 12.66
C GLY A 45 -22.11 0.69 13.51
N PHE A 46 -20.93 0.83 12.90
CA PHE A 46 -19.72 1.15 13.65
C PHE A 46 -19.69 2.64 14.03
N ALA A 47 -19.40 2.92 15.30
CA ALA A 47 -19.28 4.30 15.78
C ALA A 47 -18.08 5.00 15.12
N VAL A 48 -18.30 6.20 14.57
CA VAL A 48 -17.26 7.00 13.92
C VAL A 48 -16.06 7.21 14.86
N GLN A 49 -14.84 7.13 14.33
CA GLN A 49 -13.57 7.22 15.06
C GLN A 49 -13.31 6.13 16.12
N SER A 50 -14.18 5.14 16.27
CA SER A 50 -13.91 3.98 17.12
C SER A 50 -12.91 3.01 16.48
N ASP A 51 -12.23 2.21 17.30
CA ASP A 51 -11.34 1.14 16.82
C ASP A 51 -12.04 0.15 15.86
N PRO A 52 -13.27 -0.34 16.12
CA PRO A 52 -13.95 -1.22 15.17
C PRO A 52 -14.31 -0.53 13.85
N TRP A 53 -14.62 0.78 13.85
CA TRP A 53 -14.83 1.55 12.63
C TRP A 53 -13.54 1.68 11.79
N ARG A 54 -12.40 1.98 12.44
CA ARG A 54 -11.10 2.04 11.76
C ARG A 54 -10.69 0.68 11.18
N ASN A 55 -10.94 -0.41 11.91
CA ASN A 55 -10.71 -1.77 11.42
C ASN A 55 -11.62 -2.13 10.24
N CYS A 56 -12.86 -1.67 10.23
CA CYS A 56 -13.77 -1.85 9.09
C CYS A 56 -13.21 -1.18 7.81
N ILE A 57 -12.74 0.07 7.93
CA ILE A 57 -12.14 0.83 6.81
C ILE A 57 -10.94 0.07 6.23
N ILE A 58 -10.01 -0.37 7.09
CA ILE A 58 -8.80 -1.08 6.68
C ILE A 58 -9.13 -2.41 5.98
N ASN A 59 -10.12 -3.16 6.50
CA ASN A 59 -10.52 -4.42 5.88
C ASN A 59 -11.17 -4.23 4.51
N LEU A 60 -12.01 -3.19 4.36
CA LEU A 60 -12.65 -2.87 3.09
C LEU A 60 -11.65 -2.39 2.04
N SER A 61 -10.71 -1.51 2.42
CA SER A 61 -9.66 -1.07 1.50
C SER A 61 -8.76 -2.22 1.06
N THR A 62 -8.35 -3.07 2.00
CA THR A 62 -7.54 -4.26 1.70
C THR A 62 -8.28 -5.21 0.76
N LYS A 63 -9.59 -5.40 0.95
CA LYS A 63 -10.40 -6.23 0.07
C LYS A 63 -10.44 -5.67 -1.36
N ASP A 64 -10.66 -4.37 -1.52
CA ASP A 64 -10.70 -3.71 -2.82
C ASP A 64 -9.34 -3.80 -3.53
N ASP A 65 -8.25 -3.54 -2.81
CA ASP A 65 -6.88 -3.68 -3.32
C ASP A 65 -6.62 -5.10 -3.82
N VAL A 66 -6.96 -6.11 -3.01
CA VAL A 66 -6.79 -7.52 -3.41
C VAL A 66 -7.65 -7.85 -4.62
N GLN A 67 -8.86 -7.32 -4.75
CA GLN A 67 -9.69 -7.54 -5.93
C GLN A 67 -9.10 -6.87 -7.17
N ARG A 68 -8.57 -5.66 -7.02
CA ARG A 68 -7.97 -4.88 -8.11
C ARG A 68 -6.66 -5.51 -8.62
N TYR A 69 -5.79 -5.96 -7.71
CA TYR A 69 -4.49 -6.54 -8.07
C TYR A 69 -4.54 -8.05 -8.28
N GLY A 70 -5.49 -8.75 -7.66
CA GLY A 70 -5.68 -10.21 -7.81
C GLY A 70 -6.31 -10.62 -9.13
N SER A 71 -6.95 -9.69 -9.85
CA SER A 71 -7.57 -9.94 -11.16
C SER A 71 -6.63 -9.75 -12.36
N TYR A 72 -5.32 -9.55 -12.18
CA TYR A 72 -4.39 -9.60 -13.31
C TYR A 72 -4.38 -11.01 -13.91
N PRO A 73 -4.89 -11.22 -15.15
CA PRO A 73 -4.61 -12.44 -15.86
C PRO A 73 -3.11 -12.41 -16.15
N ALA A 74 -2.38 -13.44 -15.72
CA ALA A 74 -0.99 -13.64 -16.09
C ALA A 74 -0.89 -13.86 -17.62
N TYR A 75 -1.00 -12.79 -18.40
CA TYR A 75 -0.76 -12.81 -19.84
C TYR A 75 0.74 -12.61 -20.08
N GLY A 76 1.51 -13.61 -19.68
CA GLY A 76 2.89 -13.80 -20.12
C GLY A 76 2.91 -14.93 -21.15
N PRO A 77 3.52 -14.75 -22.35
CA PRO A 77 3.65 -15.83 -23.33
C PRO A 77 4.46 -16.96 -22.70
N GLY A 78 3.84 -18.14 -22.66
CA GLY A 78 4.16 -19.18 -21.70
C GLY A 78 5.57 -19.76 -21.83
N TRP A 79 6.32 -19.73 -20.74
CA TRP A 79 7.35 -20.70 -20.35
C TRP A 79 7.55 -20.58 -18.84
N GLY A 80 6.73 -21.27 -18.04
CA GLY A 80 6.84 -21.19 -16.58
C GLY A 80 5.72 -21.95 -15.87
N GLY A 81 5.82 -23.27 -15.87
CA GLY A 81 4.83 -24.16 -15.29
C GLY A 81 4.62 -23.94 -13.78
N ARG A 82 3.35 -23.92 -13.37
CA ARG A 82 2.81 -24.50 -12.13
C ARG A 82 3.70 -24.51 -10.87
N TYR A 83 4.20 -23.36 -10.41
CA TYR A 83 4.72 -23.25 -9.03
C TYR A 83 4.26 -21.99 -8.25
N TRP A 84 3.40 -21.16 -8.83
CA TRP A 84 2.81 -20.02 -8.11
C TRP A 84 1.50 -20.40 -7.40
N GLY A 85 1.56 -21.50 -6.64
CA GLY A 85 0.59 -21.85 -5.61
C GLY A 85 1.25 -21.66 -4.25
N GLY A 86 1.36 -20.41 -3.81
CA GLY A 86 2.05 -20.09 -2.56
C GLY A 86 1.92 -18.62 -2.25
N GLY A 87 0.90 -18.28 -1.45
CA GLY A 87 0.59 -16.91 -1.07
C GLY A 87 1.80 -16.19 -0.51
N PHE A 88 2.16 -15.07 -1.14
CA PHE A 88 3.10 -14.10 -0.59
C PHE A 88 2.43 -13.16 0.43
N TRP A 89 1.24 -13.51 0.93
CA TRP A 89 0.53 -12.83 2.01
C TRP A 89 0.88 -13.41 3.40
N GLY A 90 2.12 -13.88 3.59
CA GLY A 90 2.46 -14.77 4.70
C GLY A 90 3.87 -14.65 5.26
N ARG A 91 4.50 -13.46 5.23
CA ARG A 91 5.71 -13.22 6.04
C ARG A 91 5.64 -11.87 6.76
N GLY A 92 5.10 -11.93 7.97
CA GLY A 92 5.64 -11.30 9.17
C GLY A 92 5.69 -9.77 9.19
N TRP A 93 4.66 -9.19 9.81
CA TRP A 93 4.92 -8.29 10.94
C TRP A 93 5.18 -9.14 12.18
#